data_AF-A0A6V7M4Z1-F1
#
_entry.id   AF-A0A6V7M4Z1-F1
#
_cell.length_a   1.000
_cell.length_b   1.000
_cell.length_c   1.000
_cell.angle_alpha   90.00
_cell.angle_beta   90.00
_cell.angle_gamma   90.00
#
_symmetry.space_group_name_H-M   'P 1'
#
loop_
_entity.id
_entity.type
_entity.pdbx_description
1 polymer ?
#
loop_
_entity_poly.entity_id
_entity_poly.type
_entity_poly.pdbx_seq_one_letter_code
_entity_poly.pdbx_strand_id
1 'polypeptide(L)'
;PFNNWLDGTREDLVDMFIVHTMEEIQGLMDAHAAFKATLGEADKEYNSIVNLVREVESIVKQFQIPGGLENPYTTLTALDLTKKWSDVRQLVPQRDGTLQAELRKQQNNELLRRQFAEKANAVGPWIERQLDAVTAIGLGLQGTLEDQLHRLKEYEQAVYQYKVHLEELEKIHQAVQEGMIFENRYTQYTMETLRVGWEQLLTSINRNINETENQILTRDSKGITQEQLNEFRSSFNHFDKNRTGRLAPDEFKSCLVSLGYSIGKDRQGDIDFQRILAIVDPNSSGYVQFDAFLDFMTRESTDTDTAEQVIDSFRILAGDKPYILADELRRELPPDQAEYCIQRMPPYKGPNAQPGALDYRSFSTALYGESDL
;
A
#
# COMPACT_ATOMS: atom_id res chain seq x y z
N PRO A 1 36.09 -13.69 -58.41
CA PRO A 1 35.58 -12.61 -57.52
C PRO A 1 34.06 -12.67 -57.39
N PHE A 2 33.33 -12.58 -58.50
CA PHE A 2 31.86 -12.63 -58.51
C PHE A 2 31.25 -13.87 -57.84
N ASN A 3 31.80 -15.07 -58.10
CA ASN A 3 31.34 -16.29 -57.43
C ASN A 3 31.43 -16.22 -55.90
N ASN A 4 32.54 -15.71 -55.36
CA ASN A 4 32.73 -15.62 -53.90
C ASN A 4 31.77 -14.60 -53.29
N TRP A 5 31.47 -13.52 -54.03
CA TRP A 5 30.46 -12.56 -53.62
C TRP A 5 29.07 -13.18 -53.57
N LEU A 6 28.70 -14.04 -54.54
CA LEU A 6 27.43 -14.78 -54.50
C LEU A 6 27.35 -15.73 -53.30
N ASP A 7 28.44 -16.44 -53.00
CA ASP A 7 28.51 -17.35 -51.86
C ASP A 7 28.35 -16.59 -50.53
N GLY A 8 29.11 -15.50 -50.33
CA GLY A 8 28.99 -14.68 -49.12
C GLY A 8 27.61 -14.02 -48.98
N THR A 9 27.06 -13.49 -50.07
CA THR A 9 25.72 -12.91 -50.09
C THR A 9 24.64 -13.92 -49.68
N ARG A 10 24.76 -15.16 -50.16
CA ARG A 10 23.82 -16.22 -49.81
C ARG A 10 23.89 -16.54 -48.31
N GLU A 11 25.08 -16.59 -47.74
CA GLU A 11 25.30 -16.79 -46.29
C GLU A 11 24.67 -15.64 -45.49
N ASP A 12 24.94 -14.38 -45.85
CA ASP A 12 24.39 -13.21 -45.17
C ASP A 12 22.86 -13.14 -45.20
N LEU A 13 22.24 -13.55 -46.32
CA LEU A 13 20.78 -13.51 -46.47
C LEU A 13 20.07 -14.56 -45.60
N VAL A 14 20.71 -15.70 -45.34
CA VAL A 14 20.16 -16.76 -44.49
C VAL A 14 20.59 -16.65 -43.03
N ASP A 15 21.51 -15.73 -42.70
CA ASP A 15 22.06 -15.59 -41.36
C ASP A 15 20.98 -15.23 -40.33
N MET A 16 21.05 -15.87 -39.16
CA MET A 16 20.09 -15.67 -38.09
C MET A 16 20.46 -14.42 -37.29
N PHE A 17 19.49 -13.55 -37.03
CA PHE A 17 19.67 -12.36 -36.21
C PHE A 17 18.79 -12.40 -34.96
N ILE A 18 19.28 -11.78 -33.88
CA ILE A 18 18.54 -11.56 -32.65
C ILE A 18 18.56 -10.06 -32.39
N VAL A 19 17.38 -9.48 -32.24
CA VAL A 19 17.20 -8.05 -31.96
C VAL A 19 16.28 -7.87 -30.76
N HIS A 20 16.60 -6.90 -29.93
CA HIS A 20 15.89 -6.58 -28.69
C HIS A 20 15.30 -5.17 -28.70
N THR A 21 15.71 -4.35 -29.68
CA THR A 21 15.30 -2.95 -29.78
C THR A 21 14.86 -2.56 -31.19
N MET A 22 14.08 -1.47 -31.27
CA MET A 22 13.67 -0.85 -32.54
C MET A 22 14.85 -0.31 -33.36
N GLU A 23 15.91 0.14 -32.69
CA GLU A 23 17.09 0.71 -33.34
C GLU A 23 17.91 -0.37 -34.06
N GLU A 24 18.11 -1.53 -33.42
CA GLU A 24 18.81 -2.67 -34.01
C GLU A 24 18.11 -3.19 -35.27
N ILE A 25 16.79 -3.39 -35.23
CA ILE A 25 16.04 -3.86 -36.41
C ILE A 25 16.02 -2.83 -37.54
N GLN A 26 15.94 -1.53 -37.21
CA GLN A 26 16.02 -0.48 -38.21
C GLN A 26 17.40 -0.47 -38.88
N GLY A 27 18.48 -0.63 -38.10
CA GLY A 27 19.83 -0.75 -38.63
C GLY A 27 20.01 -1.94 -39.59
N LEU A 28 19.43 -3.11 -39.25
CA LEU A 28 19.44 -4.27 -40.15
C LEU A 28 18.66 -4.04 -41.44
N MET A 29 17.52 -3.34 -41.36
CA MET A 29 16.72 -2.99 -42.53
C MET A 29 17.43 -2.00 -43.43
N ASP A 30 18.10 -0.99 -42.85
CA ASP A 30 18.88 0.00 -43.60
C ASP A 30 20.09 -0.65 -44.29
N ALA A 31 20.78 -1.56 -43.59
CA ALA A 31 21.85 -2.37 -44.18
C ALA A 31 21.35 -3.25 -45.34
N HIS A 32 20.19 -3.89 -45.18
CA HIS A 32 19.58 -4.69 -46.25
C HIS A 32 19.13 -3.82 -47.43
N ALA A 33 18.62 -2.62 -47.18
CA ALA A 33 18.27 -1.66 -48.24
C ALA A 33 19.51 -1.18 -49.02
N ALA A 34 20.60 -0.89 -48.31
CA ALA A 34 21.89 -0.54 -48.93
C ALA A 34 22.44 -1.70 -49.77
N PHE A 35 22.34 -2.94 -49.27
CA PHE A 35 22.68 -4.14 -50.03
C PHE A 35 21.81 -4.28 -51.29
N LYS A 36 20.49 -4.09 -51.20
CA LYS A 36 19.60 -4.16 -52.38
C LYS A 36 19.96 -3.13 -53.45
N ALA A 37 20.52 -1.97 -53.07
CA ALA A 37 20.98 -0.97 -54.02
C ALA A 37 22.17 -1.45 -54.88
N THR A 38 22.99 -2.39 -54.39
CA THR A 38 24.13 -2.95 -55.16
C THR A 38 23.71 -4.05 -56.14
N LEU A 39 22.51 -4.64 -55.98
CA LEU A 39 22.03 -5.73 -56.83
C LEU A 39 21.93 -5.34 -58.30
N GLY A 40 21.68 -4.07 -58.61
CA GLY A 40 21.65 -3.59 -59.99
C GLY A 40 23.02 -3.62 -60.68
N GLU A 41 24.10 -3.40 -59.93
CA GLU A 41 25.47 -3.53 -60.44
C GLU A 41 25.85 -5.01 -60.57
N ALA A 42 25.49 -5.83 -59.58
CA ALA A 42 25.71 -7.27 -59.64
C ALA A 42 24.97 -7.95 -60.80
N ASP A 43 23.74 -7.51 -61.13
CA ASP A 43 23.00 -8.03 -62.30
C ASP A 43 23.71 -7.70 -63.62
N LYS A 44 24.30 -6.49 -63.74
CA LYS A 44 25.10 -6.12 -64.91
C LYS A 44 26.35 -6.99 -65.03
N GLU A 45 27.05 -7.24 -63.93
CA GLU A 45 28.23 -8.11 -63.90
C GLU A 45 27.86 -9.55 -64.28
N TYR A 46 26.78 -10.10 -63.71
CA TYR A 46 26.23 -11.41 -64.08
C TYR A 46 25.92 -11.51 -65.58
N ASN A 47 25.17 -10.56 -66.12
CA ASN A 47 24.79 -10.55 -67.55
C ASN A 47 26.02 -10.47 -68.46
N SER A 48 27.03 -9.66 -68.09
CA SER A 48 28.30 -9.57 -68.82
C SER A 48 29.02 -10.91 -68.88
N ILE A 49 29.18 -11.60 -67.74
CA ILE A 49 29.84 -12.90 -67.66
C ILE A 49 29.10 -13.95 -68.49
N VAL A 50 27.78 -14.03 -68.37
CA VAL A 50 26.97 -15.02 -69.11
C VAL A 50 26.99 -14.76 -70.62
N ASN A 51 26.99 -13.48 -71.04
CA ASN A 51 27.07 -13.14 -72.46
C ASN A 51 28.42 -13.51 -73.07
N LEU A 52 29.54 -13.32 -72.36
CA LEU A 52 30.86 -13.76 -72.81
C LEU A 52 30.92 -15.28 -73.01
N VAL A 53 30.34 -16.06 -72.08
CA VAL A 53 30.27 -17.52 -72.23
C VAL A 53 29.45 -17.90 -73.45
N ARG A 54 28.30 -17.27 -73.68
CA ARG A 54 27.45 -17.51 -74.87
C ARG A 54 28.15 -17.15 -76.18
N GLU A 55 28.92 -16.08 -76.20
CA GLU A 55 29.69 -15.66 -77.38
C GLU A 55 30.75 -16.72 -77.74
N VAL A 56 31.50 -17.20 -76.74
CA VAL A 56 32.47 -18.30 -76.93
C VAL A 56 31.76 -19.56 -77.44
N GLU A 57 30.64 -19.96 -76.82
CA GLU A 57 29.85 -21.10 -77.30
C GLU A 57 29.38 -20.94 -78.75
N SER A 58 28.96 -19.73 -79.14
CA SER A 58 28.52 -19.42 -80.51
C SER A 58 29.66 -19.57 -81.51
N ILE A 59 30.85 -19.03 -81.20
CA ILE A 59 32.05 -19.12 -82.05
C ILE A 59 32.47 -20.58 -82.20
N VAL A 60 32.55 -21.33 -81.09
CA VAL A 60 32.96 -22.74 -81.11
C VAL A 60 31.99 -23.59 -81.95
N LYS A 61 30.68 -23.33 -81.85
CA LYS A 61 29.65 -23.98 -82.68
C LYS A 61 29.77 -23.61 -84.16
N GLN A 62 29.99 -22.33 -84.46
CA GLN A 62 30.10 -21.83 -85.83
C GLN A 62 31.31 -22.44 -86.57
N PHE A 63 32.46 -22.54 -85.90
CA PHE A 63 33.70 -23.03 -86.49
C PHE A 63 33.98 -24.51 -86.19
N GLN A 64 33.08 -25.21 -85.50
CA GLN A 64 33.19 -26.62 -85.12
C GLN A 64 34.52 -26.97 -84.43
N ILE A 65 34.97 -26.13 -83.50
CA ILE A 65 36.27 -26.28 -82.82
C ILE A 65 36.20 -27.46 -81.83
N PRO A 66 36.95 -28.55 -82.03
CA PRO A 66 36.94 -29.70 -81.11
C PRO A 66 37.47 -29.29 -79.74
N GLY A 67 36.74 -29.62 -78.67
CA GLY A 67 37.13 -29.29 -77.29
C GLY A 67 37.02 -27.81 -76.90
N GLY A 68 36.52 -26.94 -77.79
CA GLY A 68 36.49 -25.48 -77.55
C GLY A 68 35.50 -25.01 -76.47
N LEU A 69 34.63 -25.89 -75.97
CA LEU A 69 33.64 -25.56 -74.93
C LEU A 69 34.18 -25.72 -73.49
N GLU A 70 35.31 -26.40 -73.32
CA GLU A 70 35.92 -26.57 -72.00
C GLU A 70 36.74 -25.34 -71.63
N ASN A 71 36.47 -24.76 -70.47
CA ASN A 71 37.26 -23.66 -69.93
C ASN A 71 38.40 -24.21 -69.06
N PRO A 72 39.68 -24.10 -69.48
CA PRO A 72 40.80 -24.65 -68.72
C PRO A 72 41.19 -23.80 -67.51
N TYR A 73 40.65 -22.59 -67.37
CA TYR A 73 41.05 -21.61 -66.36
C TYR A 73 40.12 -21.56 -65.15
N THR A 74 38.95 -22.20 -65.23
CA THR A 74 38.00 -22.27 -64.10
C THR A 74 37.15 -23.52 -64.18
N THR A 75 36.80 -24.05 -63.01
CA THR A 75 35.84 -25.16 -62.87
C THR A 75 34.39 -24.69 -62.85
N LEU A 76 34.14 -23.38 -62.80
CA LEU A 76 32.80 -22.81 -62.71
C LEU A 76 32.14 -22.71 -64.08
N THR A 77 30.89 -23.17 -64.17
CA THR A 77 30.09 -23.02 -65.40
C THR A 77 29.12 -21.84 -65.31
N ALA A 78 28.66 -21.34 -66.47
CA ALA A 78 27.60 -20.34 -66.50
C ALA A 78 26.30 -20.83 -65.86
N LEU A 79 26.05 -22.15 -65.88
CA LEU A 79 24.91 -22.75 -65.21
C LEU A 79 25.04 -22.66 -63.68
N ASP A 80 26.23 -22.88 -63.12
CA ASP A 80 26.48 -22.77 -61.68
C ASP A 80 26.26 -21.34 -61.20
N LEU A 81 26.78 -20.36 -61.95
CA LEU A 81 26.55 -18.93 -61.65
C LEU A 81 25.07 -18.55 -61.76
N THR A 82 24.37 -19.07 -62.77
CA THR A 82 22.93 -18.81 -62.96
C THR A 82 22.09 -19.37 -61.81
N LYS A 83 22.42 -20.58 -61.32
CA LYS A 83 21.76 -21.16 -60.15
C LYS A 83 21.98 -20.28 -58.91
N LYS A 84 23.23 -19.95 -58.60
CA LYS A 84 23.56 -19.09 -57.44
C LYS A 84 22.92 -17.71 -57.53
N TRP A 85 22.90 -17.09 -58.71
CA TRP A 85 22.24 -15.81 -58.92
C TRP A 85 20.72 -15.90 -58.72
N SER A 86 20.09 -16.96 -59.23
CA SER A 86 18.67 -17.23 -58.99
C SER A 86 18.37 -17.41 -57.51
N ASP A 87 19.23 -18.13 -56.77
CA ASP A 87 19.07 -18.34 -55.32
C ASP A 87 19.12 -17.02 -54.56
N VAL A 88 20.12 -16.16 -54.84
CA VAL A 88 20.22 -14.81 -54.24
C VAL A 88 18.95 -14.00 -54.52
N ARG A 89 18.47 -13.98 -55.78
CA ARG A 89 17.24 -13.24 -56.14
C ARG A 89 15.99 -13.76 -55.44
N GLN A 90 15.93 -15.04 -55.08
CA GLN A 90 14.82 -15.62 -54.31
C GLN A 90 14.96 -15.34 -52.81
N LEU A 91 16.18 -15.29 -52.28
CA LEU A 91 16.46 -15.04 -50.86
C LEU A 91 16.23 -13.59 -50.46
N VAL A 92 16.48 -12.62 -51.35
CA VAL A 92 16.25 -11.18 -51.08
C VAL A 92 14.82 -10.89 -50.59
N PRO A 93 13.74 -11.23 -51.32
CA PRO A 93 12.38 -10.97 -50.84
C PRO A 93 12.01 -11.80 -49.60
N GLN A 94 12.63 -12.97 -49.40
CA GLN A 94 12.44 -13.74 -48.17
C GLN A 94 13.05 -13.01 -46.96
N ARG A 95 14.25 -12.43 -47.12
CA ARG A 95 14.91 -11.60 -46.11
C ARG A 95 14.13 -10.33 -45.81
N ASP A 96 13.56 -9.68 -46.82
CA ASP A 96 12.63 -8.56 -46.63
C ASP A 96 11.43 -8.99 -45.74
N GLY A 97 10.84 -10.15 -46.02
CA GLY A 97 9.73 -10.69 -45.23
C GLY A 97 10.09 -10.97 -43.78
N THR A 98 11.25 -11.57 -43.51
CA THR A 98 11.70 -11.86 -42.15
C THR A 98 12.03 -10.60 -41.35
N LEU A 99 12.72 -9.63 -41.97
CA LEU A 99 13.00 -8.33 -41.35
C LEU A 99 11.72 -7.55 -41.04
N GLN A 100 10.74 -7.53 -41.96
CA GLN A 100 9.45 -6.88 -41.72
C GLN A 100 8.64 -7.56 -40.61
N ALA A 101 8.66 -8.89 -40.53
CA ALA A 101 7.99 -9.63 -39.46
C ALA A 101 8.60 -9.27 -38.10
N GLU A 102 9.93 -9.23 -38.00
CA GLU A 102 10.61 -8.84 -36.76
C GLU A 102 10.37 -7.36 -36.43
N LEU A 103 10.36 -6.45 -37.41
CA LEU A 103 10.02 -5.04 -37.18
C LEU A 103 8.64 -4.91 -36.54
N ARG A 104 7.62 -5.61 -37.07
CA ARG A 104 6.26 -5.59 -36.50
C ARG A 104 6.23 -6.10 -35.07
N LYS A 105 7.00 -7.16 -34.78
CA LYS A 105 7.14 -7.70 -33.43
C LYS A 105 7.78 -6.67 -32.48
N GLN A 106 8.87 -6.02 -32.89
CA GLN A 106 9.53 -4.98 -32.08
C GLN A 106 8.63 -3.75 -31.88
N GLN A 107 7.84 -3.35 -32.89
CA GLN A 107 6.84 -2.30 -32.76
C GLN A 107 5.75 -2.65 -31.74
N ASN A 108 5.25 -3.88 -31.78
CA ASN A 108 4.27 -4.37 -30.80
C ASN A 108 4.87 -4.39 -29.39
N ASN A 109 6.11 -4.86 -29.25
CA ASN A 109 6.81 -4.88 -27.96
C ASN A 109 6.97 -3.46 -27.39
N GLU A 110 7.32 -2.49 -28.23
CA GLU A 110 7.45 -1.08 -27.84
C GLU A 110 6.09 -0.47 -27.43
N LEU A 111 5.01 -0.84 -28.12
CA LEU A 111 3.65 -0.44 -27.74
C LEU A 111 3.27 -0.99 -26.36
N LEU A 112 3.52 -2.28 -26.12
CA LEU A 112 3.26 -2.93 -24.83
C LEU A 112 4.05 -2.27 -23.69
N ARG A 113 5.33 -1.94 -23.90
CA ARG A 113 6.14 -1.20 -22.91
C ARG A 113 5.47 0.13 -22.55
N ARG A 114 5.03 0.90 -23.54
CA ARG A 114 4.39 2.21 -23.30
C ARG A 114 3.05 2.07 -22.59
N GLN A 115 2.20 1.12 -23.02
CA GLN A 115 0.90 0.88 -22.39
C GLN A 115 1.03 0.43 -20.94
N PHE A 116 1.94 -0.50 -20.66
CA PHE A 116 2.23 -0.93 -19.29
C PHE A 116 2.68 0.25 -18.45
N ALA A 117 3.63 1.04 -18.94
CA ALA A 117 4.20 2.16 -18.20
C ALA A 117 3.17 3.26 -17.92
N GLU A 118 2.33 3.62 -18.91
CA GLU A 118 1.27 4.61 -18.72
C GLU A 118 0.33 4.21 -17.59
N LYS A 119 -0.14 2.95 -17.59
CA LYS A 119 -1.04 2.42 -16.56
C LYS A 119 -0.32 2.28 -15.21
N ALA A 120 0.90 1.74 -15.20
CA ALA A 120 1.70 1.59 -13.98
C ALA A 120 2.01 2.94 -13.31
N ASN A 121 2.36 3.96 -14.09
CA ASN A 121 2.64 5.31 -13.60
C ASN A 121 1.38 6.05 -13.10
N ALA A 122 0.18 5.56 -13.43
CA ALA A 122 -1.06 6.04 -12.81
C ALA A 122 -1.40 5.25 -11.53
N VAL A 123 -1.26 3.93 -11.56
CA VAL A 123 -1.61 3.03 -10.45
C VAL A 123 -0.64 3.17 -9.27
N GLY A 124 0.68 3.18 -9.51
CA GLY A 124 1.69 3.25 -8.45
C GLY A 124 1.54 4.45 -7.52
N PRO A 125 1.58 5.70 -8.03
CA PRO A 125 1.39 6.89 -7.21
C PRO A 125 -0.01 7.01 -6.59
N TRP A 126 -1.01 6.33 -7.17
CA TRP A 126 -2.32 6.25 -6.54
C TRP A 126 -2.26 5.37 -5.29
N ILE A 127 -1.66 4.17 -5.37
CA ILE A 127 -1.49 3.26 -4.23
C ILE A 127 -0.73 3.94 -3.09
N GLU A 128 0.39 4.59 -3.41
CA GLU A 128 1.22 5.30 -2.42
C GLU A 128 0.42 6.37 -1.67
N ARG A 129 -0.33 7.21 -2.39
CA ARG A 129 -1.18 8.25 -1.77
C ARG A 129 -2.28 7.67 -0.88
N GLN A 130 -2.91 6.57 -1.30
CA GLN A 130 -3.92 5.91 -0.46
C GLN A 130 -3.30 5.32 0.80
N LEU A 131 -2.13 4.69 0.68
CA LEU A 131 -1.43 4.10 1.82
C LEU A 131 -1.01 5.16 2.83
N ASP A 132 -0.49 6.30 2.37
CA ASP A 132 -0.13 7.43 3.23
C ASP A 132 -1.37 8.01 3.95
N ALA A 133 -2.50 8.15 3.25
CA ALA A 133 -3.74 8.66 3.82
C ALA A 133 -4.33 7.73 4.88
N VAL A 134 -4.37 6.42 4.61
CA VAL A 134 -4.82 5.39 5.57
C VAL A 134 -3.91 5.36 6.79
N THR A 135 -2.59 5.45 6.59
CA THR A 135 -1.62 5.53 7.68
C THR A 135 -1.83 6.78 8.54
N ALA A 136 -2.10 7.93 7.92
CA ALA A 136 -2.37 9.18 8.63
C ALA A 136 -3.65 9.10 9.49
N ILE A 137 -4.68 8.39 9.01
CA ILE A 137 -5.91 8.14 9.80
C ILE A 137 -5.61 7.24 11.00
N GLY A 138 -4.85 6.17 10.80
CA GLY A 138 -4.46 5.24 11.88
C GLY A 138 -3.69 5.90 13.03
N LEU A 139 -2.97 6.99 12.74
CA LEU A 139 -2.27 7.79 13.76
C LEU A 139 -3.22 8.65 14.62
N GLY A 140 -4.52 8.71 14.31
CA GLY A 140 -5.54 9.35 15.14
C GLY A 140 -5.38 10.88 15.27
N LEU A 141 -4.69 11.52 14.33
CA LEU A 141 -4.34 12.93 14.44
C LEU A 141 -5.54 13.89 14.29
N GLN A 142 -6.65 13.44 13.68
CA GLN A 142 -7.82 14.29 13.41
C GLN A 142 -9.15 13.50 13.31
N GLY A 143 -10.20 14.02 13.95
CA GLY A 143 -11.60 13.56 13.83
C GLY A 143 -12.03 12.54 14.88
N THR A 144 -13.34 12.33 14.98
CA THR A 144 -13.94 11.30 15.85
C THR A 144 -13.61 9.89 15.35
N LEU A 145 -13.71 8.87 16.21
CA LEU A 145 -13.55 7.46 15.82
C LEU A 145 -14.56 7.07 14.72
N GLU A 146 -15.78 7.63 14.79
CA GLU A 146 -16.83 7.47 13.78
C GLU A 146 -16.41 8.07 12.44
N ASP A 147 -15.85 9.29 12.44
CA ASP A 147 -15.35 9.94 11.22
C ASP A 147 -14.14 9.20 10.63
N GLN A 148 -13.27 8.67 11.50
CA GLN A 148 -12.14 7.84 11.08
C GLN A 148 -12.64 6.55 10.41
N LEU A 149 -13.58 5.84 11.03
CA LEU A 149 -14.18 4.62 10.49
C LEU A 149 -14.90 4.89 9.17
N HIS A 150 -15.67 5.98 9.09
CA HIS A 150 -16.35 6.37 7.86
C HIS A 150 -15.35 6.59 6.71
N ARG A 151 -14.30 7.39 6.94
CA ARG A 151 -13.25 7.64 5.95
C ARG A 151 -12.54 6.35 5.53
N LEU A 152 -12.23 5.46 6.48
CA LEU A 152 -11.60 4.18 6.15
C LEU A 152 -12.50 3.30 5.26
N LYS A 153 -13.82 3.30 5.49
CA LYS A 153 -14.79 2.61 4.61
C LYS A 153 -14.92 3.27 3.24
N GLU A 154 -14.78 4.59 3.14
CA GLU A 154 -14.69 5.28 1.84
C GLU A 154 -13.43 4.85 1.07
N TYR A 155 -12.28 4.74 1.74
CA TYR A 155 -11.05 4.24 1.13
C TYR A 155 -11.17 2.77 0.70
N GLU A 156 -11.79 1.92 1.51
CA GLU A 156 -12.10 0.53 1.15
C GLU A 156 -12.94 0.47 -0.14
N GLN A 157 -13.99 1.29 -0.24
CA GLN A 157 -14.84 1.35 -1.42
C GLN A 157 -14.08 1.90 -2.64
N ALA A 158 -13.23 2.91 -2.45
CA ALA A 158 -12.40 3.45 -3.52
C ALA A 158 -11.42 2.40 -4.08
N VAL A 159 -10.81 1.59 -3.21
CA VAL A 159 -9.95 0.47 -3.60
C VAL A 159 -10.73 -0.58 -4.40
N TYR A 160 -11.94 -0.94 -3.96
CA TYR A 160 -12.80 -1.86 -4.69
C TYR A 160 -13.13 -1.37 -6.10
N GLN A 161 -13.48 -0.09 -6.25
CA GLN A 161 -13.78 0.52 -7.55
C GLN A 161 -12.53 0.62 -8.45
N TYR A 162 -11.38 0.93 -7.86
CA TYR A 162 -10.14 1.11 -8.61
C TYR A 162 -9.53 -0.21 -9.09
N LYS A 163 -9.92 -1.35 -8.49
CA LYS A 163 -9.43 -2.70 -8.81
C LYS A 163 -9.42 -3.02 -10.32
N VAL A 164 -10.39 -2.54 -11.07
CA VAL A 164 -10.46 -2.75 -12.54
C VAL A 164 -9.19 -2.27 -13.26
N HIS A 165 -8.58 -1.17 -12.81
CA HIS A 165 -7.35 -0.64 -13.41
C HIS A 165 -6.15 -1.56 -13.16
N LEU A 166 -6.11 -2.22 -12.00
CA LEU A 166 -5.08 -3.21 -11.68
C LEU A 166 -5.28 -4.48 -12.53
N GLU A 167 -6.53 -4.92 -12.73
CA GLU A 167 -6.85 -6.06 -13.59
C GLU A 167 -6.53 -5.80 -15.08
N GLU A 168 -6.73 -4.56 -15.55
CA GLU A 168 -6.26 -4.14 -16.88
C GLU A 168 -4.74 -4.19 -16.99
N LEU A 169 -4.03 -3.69 -15.98
CA LEU A 169 -2.57 -3.69 -15.95
C LEU A 169 -2.01 -5.13 -15.94
N GLU A 170 -2.67 -6.04 -15.21
CA GLU A 170 -2.33 -7.47 -15.16
C GLU A 170 -2.44 -8.13 -16.55
N LYS A 171 -3.48 -7.81 -17.33
CA LYS A 171 -3.63 -8.31 -18.71
C LYS A 171 -2.52 -7.79 -19.63
N ILE A 172 -2.15 -6.52 -19.50
CA ILE A 172 -1.04 -5.94 -20.28
C ILE A 172 0.28 -6.61 -19.87
N HIS A 173 0.48 -6.84 -18.56
CA HIS A 173 1.66 -7.53 -18.05
C HIS A 173 1.79 -8.96 -18.60
N GLN A 174 0.69 -9.70 -18.70
CA GLN A 174 0.68 -11.02 -19.32
C GLN A 174 1.18 -10.96 -20.77
N ALA A 175 0.69 -9.99 -21.57
CA ALA A 175 1.17 -9.80 -22.94
C ALA A 175 2.65 -9.39 -23.02
N VAL A 176 3.14 -8.61 -22.04
CA VAL A 176 4.57 -8.25 -21.90
C VAL A 176 5.42 -9.49 -21.64
N GLN A 177 4.96 -10.41 -20.77
CA GLN A 177 5.65 -11.67 -20.47
C GLN A 177 5.63 -12.63 -21.67
N GLU A 178 4.49 -12.79 -22.34
CA GLU A 178 4.37 -13.60 -23.57
C GLU A 178 5.23 -13.05 -24.71
N GLY A 179 5.40 -11.72 -24.76
CA GLY A 179 6.34 -11.03 -25.65
C GLY A 179 7.82 -11.16 -25.24
N MET A 180 8.11 -11.81 -24.11
CA MET A 180 9.46 -11.95 -23.52
C MET A 180 10.16 -10.61 -23.31
N ILE A 181 9.39 -9.61 -22.86
CA ILE A 181 9.88 -8.25 -22.61
C ILE A 181 10.18 -8.12 -21.11
N PHE A 182 11.45 -8.03 -20.75
CA PHE A 182 11.87 -7.96 -19.35
C PHE A 182 12.14 -6.55 -18.84
N GLU A 183 12.41 -5.61 -19.75
CA GLU A 183 12.80 -4.26 -19.41
C GLU A 183 11.82 -3.22 -19.99
N ASN A 184 11.48 -2.26 -19.14
CA ASN A 184 10.64 -1.13 -19.51
C ASN A 184 11.25 0.18 -19.03
N ARG A 185 11.85 0.93 -19.96
CA ARG A 185 12.47 2.24 -19.71
C ARG A 185 11.50 3.38 -19.37
N TYR A 186 10.19 3.15 -19.49
CA TYR A 186 9.18 4.19 -19.32
C TYR A 186 8.57 4.23 -17.91
N THR A 187 8.89 3.28 -17.06
CA THR A 187 8.40 3.22 -15.68
C THR A 187 9.43 2.57 -14.77
N GLN A 188 9.43 2.97 -13.50
CA GLN A 188 10.21 2.32 -12.44
C GLN A 188 9.38 1.25 -11.70
N TYR A 189 8.06 1.23 -11.92
CA TYR A 189 7.16 0.28 -11.30
C TYR A 189 7.22 -1.05 -12.06
N THR A 190 7.46 -2.14 -11.34
CA THR A 190 7.23 -3.51 -11.84
C THR A 190 5.87 -4.01 -11.38
N MET A 191 5.33 -5.02 -12.06
CA MET A 191 4.05 -5.58 -11.65
C MET A 191 4.11 -6.13 -10.22
N GLU A 192 5.24 -6.71 -9.82
CA GLU A 192 5.48 -7.20 -8.46
C GLU A 192 5.41 -6.08 -7.43
N THR A 193 6.09 -4.95 -7.67
CA THR A 193 6.04 -3.79 -6.75
C THR A 193 4.63 -3.25 -6.58
N LEU A 194 3.83 -3.23 -7.65
CA LEU A 194 2.44 -2.78 -7.61
C LEU A 194 1.51 -3.77 -6.89
N ARG A 195 1.69 -5.07 -7.10
CA ARG A 195 0.94 -6.12 -6.38
C ARG A 195 1.21 -6.04 -4.88
N VAL A 196 2.47 -5.95 -4.49
CA VAL A 196 2.86 -5.83 -3.07
C VAL A 196 2.27 -4.55 -2.47
N GLY A 197 2.39 -3.41 -3.15
CA GLY A 197 1.80 -2.16 -2.68
C GLY A 197 0.28 -2.24 -2.52
N TRP A 198 -0.41 -2.89 -3.46
CA TRP A 198 -1.86 -3.08 -3.42
C TRP A 198 -2.29 -3.99 -2.25
N GLU A 199 -1.61 -5.12 -2.03
CA GLU A 199 -1.88 -6.03 -0.92
C GLU A 199 -1.61 -5.37 0.44
N GLN A 200 -0.52 -4.59 0.54
CA GLN A 200 -0.20 -3.79 1.72
C GLN A 200 -1.29 -2.76 2.00
N LEU A 201 -1.80 -2.07 0.97
CA LEU A 201 -2.92 -1.13 1.11
C LEU A 201 -4.18 -1.82 1.65
N LEU A 202 -4.57 -2.95 1.06
CA LEU A 202 -5.73 -3.73 1.52
C LEU A 202 -5.59 -4.17 2.97
N THR A 203 -4.42 -4.69 3.33
CA THR A 203 -4.15 -5.14 4.70
C THR A 203 -4.15 -3.96 5.67
N SER A 204 -3.57 -2.82 5.28
CA SER A 204 -3.55 -1.61 6.08
C SER A 204 -4.97 -1.08 6.33
N ILE A 205 -5.82 -1.01 5.30
CA ILE A 205 -7.22 -0.58 5.45
C ILE A 205 -7.96 -1.50 6.42
N ASN A 206 -7.94 -2.81 6.19
CA ASN A 206 -8.64 -3.78 7.04
C ASN A 206 -8.15 -3.73 8.49
N ARG A 207 -6.83 -3.62 8.69
CA ARG A 207 -6.23 -3.50 10.02
C ARG A 207 -6.71 -2.24 10.73
N ASN A 208 -6.65 -1.08 10.07
CA ASN A 208 -7.09 0.20 10.65
C ASN A 208 -8.60 0.22 10.92
N ILE A 209 -9.43 -0.38 10.06
CA ILE A 209 -10.87 -0.54 10.29
C ILE A 209 -11.10 -1.35 11.57
N ASN A 210 -10.52 -2.55 11.67
CA ASN A 210 -10.66 -3.41 12.84
C ASN A 210 -10.15 -2.73 14.13
N GLU A 211 -9.01 -2.05 14.05
CA GLU A 211 -8.46 -1.31 15.19
C GLU A 211 -9.41 -0.17 15.63
N THR A 212 -10.01 0.55 14.69
CA THR A 212 -10.95 1.65 14.99
C THR A 212 -12.28 1.11 15.54
N GLU A 213 -12.81 0.02 14.96
CA GLU A 213 -14.04 -0.63 15.45
C GLU A 213 -13.85 -1.18 16.87
N ASN A 214 -12.71 -1.81 17.16
CA ASN A 214 -12.37 -2.25 18.52
C ASN A 214 -12.28 -1.07 19.50
N GLN A 215 -11.73 0.08 19.09
CA GLN A 215 -11.67 1.26 19.94
C GLN A 215 -13.07 1.82 20.26
N ILE A 216 -13.97 1.82 19.28
CA ILE A 216 -15.37 2.23 19.49
C ILE A 216 -16.04 1.29 20.49
N LEU A 217 -15.87 -0.02 20.33
CA LEU A 217 -16.43 -1.02 21.25
C LEU A 217 -15.88 -0.86 22.68
N THR A 218 -14.58 -0.62 22.84
CA THR A 218 -13.97 -0.39 24.16
C THR A 218 -14.50 0.90 24.79
N ARG A 219 -14.61 1.99 24.01
CA ARG A 219 -15.21 3.25 24.48
C ARG A 219 -16.63 3.02 25.01
N ASP A 220 -17.46 2.37 24.20
CA ASP A 220 -18.89 2.20 24.47
C ASP A 220 -19.12 1.23 25.63
N SER A 221 -18.31 0.16 25.74
CA SER A 221 -18.39 -0.80 26.86
C SER A 221 -17.93 -0.23 28.20
N LYS A 222 -16.97 0.70 28.19
CA LYS A 222 -16.46 1.37 29.38
C LYS A 222 -17.25 2.63 29.76
N GLY A 223 -18.19 3.06 28.92
CA GLY A 223 -19.03 4.23 29.18
C GLY A 223 -18.26 5.54 29.24
N ILE A 224 -17.09 5.63 28.59
CA ILE A 224 -16.25 6.82 28.60
C ILE A 224 -16.50 7.72 27.39
N THR A 225 -16.28 9.02 27.57
CA THR A 225 -16.39 9.98 26.47
C THR A 225 -15.22 9.83 25.48
N GLN A 226 -15.41 10.31 24.26
CA GLN A 226 -14.36 10.28 23.24
C GLN A 226 -13.16 11.16 23.61
N GLU A 227 -13.40 12.28 24.31
CA GLU A 227 -12.35 13.16 24.81
C GLU A 227 -11.48 12.46 25.86
N GLN A 228 -12.10 11.74 26.81
CA GLN A 228 -11.38 10.95 27.81
C GLN A 228 -10.57 9.82 27.16
N LEU A 229 -11.16 9.08 26.22
CA LEU A 229 -10.44 8.03 25.50
C LEU A 229 -9.26 8.60 24.72
N ASN A 230 -9.43 9.75 24.05
CA ASN A 230 -8.37 10.43 23.32
C ASN A 230 -7.27 10.95 24.26
N GLU A 231 -7.62 11.45 25.44
CA GLU A 231 -6.67 11.93 26.45
C GLU A 231 -5.83 10.77 27.02
N PHE A 232 -6.48 9.67 27.40
CA PHE A 232 -5.80 8.45 27.87
C PHE A 232 -4.87 7.90 26.79
N ARG A 233 -5.32 7.89 25.54
CA ARG A 233 -4.53 7.39 24.41
C ARG A 233 -3.39 8.32 24.02
N SER A 234 -3.61 9.62 23.98
CA SER A 234 -2.58 10.62 23.70
C SER A 234 -1.48 10.54 24.76
N SER A 235 -1.87 10.42 26.03
CA SER A 235 -0.93 10.23 27.13
C SER A 235 -0.18 8.90 26.99
N PHE A 236 -0.88 7.80 26.75
CA PHE A 236 -0.25 6.49 26.56
C PHE A 236 0.76 6.50 25.39
N ASN A 237 0.39 7.05 24.23
CA ASN A 237 1.27 7.17 23.06
C ASN A 237 2.44 8.14 23.27
N HIS A 238 2.28 9.15 24.12
CA HIS A 238 3.37 10.06 24.47
C HIS A 238 4.48 9.33 25.26
N PHE A 239 4.09 8.40 26.12
CA PHE A 239 5.02 7.62 26.94
C PHE A 239 5.50 6.33 26.27
N ASP A 240 4.75 5.74 25.33
CA ASP A 240 5.18 4.61 24.49
C ASP A 240 6.12 5.08 23.37
N LYS A 241 7.33 5.50 23.76
CA LYS A 241 8.37 6.02 22.85
C LYS A 241 8.72 5.04 21.72
N ASN A 242 8.55 3.75 21.98
CA ASN A 242 8.91 2.68 21.05
C ASN A 242 7.71 2.23 20.20
N ARG A 243 6.51 2.79 20.39
CA ARG A 243 5.25 2.40 19.73
C ARG A 243 5.01 0.89 19.76
N THR A 244 5.35 0.27 20.87
CA THR A 244 5.22 -1.18 21.07
C THR A 244 3.80 -1.60 21.42
N GLY A 245 2.92 -0.62 21.72
CA GLY A 245 1.58 -0.85 22.24
C GLY A 245 1.57 -1.27 23.70
N ARG A 246 2.70 -1.10 24.41
CA ARG A 246 2.90 -1.51 25.80
C ARG A 246 3.78 -0.49 26.51
N LEU A 247 3.50 -0.23 27.79
CA LEU A 247 4.34 0.63 28.63
C LEU A 247 5.15 -0.19 29.61
N ALA A 248 6.44 0.13 29.73
CA ALA A 248 7.25 -0.35 30.85
C ALA A 248 6.75 0.28 32.16
N PRO A 249 7.04 -0.31 33.34
CA PRO A 249 6.56 0.20 34.62
C PRO A 249 6.96 1.66 34.87
N ASP A 250 8.17 2.05 34.48
CA ASP A 250 8.64 3.44 34.63
C ASP A 250 7.90 4.43 33.71
N GLU A 251 7.55 3.98 32.49
CA GLU A 251 6.78 4.77 31.53
C GLU A 251 5.32 4.88 31.96
N PHE A 252 4.76 3.80 32.49
CA PHE A 252 3.42 3.76 33.07
C PHE A 252 3.30 4.67 34.30
N LYS A 253 4.29 4.67 35.21
CA LYS A 253 4.35 5.60 36.35
C LYS A 253 4.35 7.05 35.88
N SER A 254 5.13 7.35 34.85
CA SER A 254 5.21 8.69 34.26
C SER A 254 3.89 9.10 33.58
N CYS A 255 3.22 8.17 32.90
CA CYS A 255 1.91 8.36 32.28
C CYS A 255 0.84 8.69 33.32
N LEU A 256 0.76 7.92 34.41
CA LEU A 256 -0.17 8.18 35.52
C LEU A 256 0.02 9.57 36.12
N VAL A 257 1.27 9.98 36.38
CA VAL A 257 1.57 11.31 36.90
C VAL A 257 1.15 12.42 35.91
N SER A 258 1.34 12.20 34.60
CA SER A 258 0.93 13.14 33.56
C SER A 258 -0.58 13.32 33.45
N LEU A 259 -1.35 12.29 33.80
CA LEU A 259 -2.82 12.31 33.85
C LEU A 259 -3.38 12.85 35.17
N GLY A 260 -2.50 13.34 36.07
CA GLY A 260 -2.90 13.93 37.35
C GLY A 260 -2.93 12.95 38.52
N TYR A 261 -2.54 11.69 38.32
CA TYR A 261 -2.47 10.70 39.39
C TYR A 261 -1.27 10.97 40.29
N SER A 262 -1.53 11.31 41.56
CA SER A 262 -0.50 11.76 42.49
C SER A 262 0.24 10.59 43.14
N ILE A 263 1.23 10.05 42.43
CA ILE A 263 2.16 9.06 43.02
C ILE A 263 3.25 9.83 43.78
N GLY A 264 3.22 9.76 45.11
CA GLY A 264 4.23 10.35 45.97
C GLY A 264 5.65 9.85 45.62
N LYS A 265 6.66 10.73 45.70
CA LYS A 265 8.08 10.34 45.54
C LYS A 265 8.66 9.68 46.80
N ASP A 266 7.83 9.48 47.81
CA ASP A 266 8.18 8.87 49.08
C ASP A 266 7.99 7.35 49.02
N ARG A 267 8.47 6.68 50.08
CA ARG A 267 8.39 5.22 50.19
C ARG A 267 6.94 4.70 50.14
N GLN A 268 5.96 5.57 50.42
CA GLN A 268 4.55 5.27 50.36
C GLN A 268 4.02 5.26 48.92
N GLY A 269 4.37 6.25 48.10
CA GLY A 269 3.98 6.27 46.68
C GLY A 269 4.56 5.11 45.85
N ASP A 270 5.73 4.60 46.21
CA ASP A 270 6.27 3.38 45.57
C ASP A 270 5.46 2.12 45.95
N ILE A 271 4.95 2.04 47.18
CA ILE A 271 4.08 0.94 47.63
C ILE A 271 2.73 1.00 46.93
N ASP A 272 2.18 2.20 46.76
CA ASP A 272 0.90 2.41 46.08
C ASP A 272 1.04 2.13 44.58
N PHE A 273 2.14 2.54 43.96
CA PHE A 273 2.44 2.19 42.57
C PHE A 273 2.59 0.68 42.38
N GLN A 274 3.28 -0.04 43.29
CA GLN A 274 3.36 -1.50 43.19
C GLN A 274 2.01 -2.19 43.34
N ARG A 275 1.11 -1.65 44.17
CA ARG A 275 -0.28 -2.15 44.26
C ARG A 275 -1.05 -1.94 42.97
N ILE A 276 -0.94 -0.76 42.37
CA ILE A 276 -1.55 -0.47 41.06
C ILE A 276 -0.98 -1.42 40.01
N LEU A 277 0.34 -1.60 39.97
CA LEU A 277 1.00 -2.50 39.02
C LEU A 277 0.53 -3.94 39.16
N ALA A 278 0.28 -4.42 40.39
CA ALA A 278 -0.27 -5.76 40.63
C ALA A 278 -1.71 -5.92 40.12
N ILE A 279 -2.49 -4.84 40.04
CA ILE A 279 -3.86 -4.83 39.49
C ILE A 279 -3.82 -4.83 37.96
N VAL A 280 -2.94 -4.03 37.34
CA VAL A 280 -2.86 -3.90 35.87
C VAL A 280 -1.99 -4.96 35.19
N ASP A 281 -1.07 -5.59 35.91
CA ASP A 281 -0.20 -6.68 35.42
C ASP A 281 -0.22 -7.87 36.41
N PRO A 282 -1.37 -8.55 36.60
CA PRO A 282 -1.48 -9.69 37.50
C PRO A 282 -0.61 -10.87 37.06
N ASN A 283 -0.25 -10.93 35.78
CA ASN A 283 0.62 -11.96 35.21
C ASN A 283 2.11 -11.67 35.41
N SER A 284 2.48 -10.52 36.00
CA SER A 284 3.87 -10.05 36.14
C SER A 284 4.64 -10.15 34.81
N SER A 285 3.97 -9.79 33.71
CA SER A 285 4.57 -9.78 32.37
C SER A 285 5.65 -8.70 32.24
N GLY A 286 5.66 -7.72 33.15
CA GLY A 286 6.59 -6.60 33.17
C GLY A 286 6.19 -5.46 32.24
N TYR A 287 5.01 -5.55 31.61
CA TYR A 287 4.51 -4.55 30.67
C TYR A 287 3.01 -4.33 30.85
N VAL A 288 2.59 -3.06 30.85
CA VAL A 288 1.18 -2.69 30.94
C VAL A 288 0.64 -2.47 29.53
N GLN A 289 -0.40 -3.21 29.16
CA GLN A 289 -1.12 -3.04 27.89
C GLN A 289 -2.13 -1.90 28.01
N PHE A 290 -2.47 -1.29 26.87
CA PHE A 290 -3.43 -0.17 26.84
C PHE A 290 -4.78 -0.54 27.46
N ASP A 291 -5.29 -1.75 27.21
CA ASP A 291 -6.57 -2.22 27.75
C ASP A 291 -6.56 -2.30 29.29
N ALA A 292 -5.50 -2.85 29.88
CA ALA A 292 -5.36 -2.92 31.34
C ALA A 292 -5.18 -1.52 31.98
N PHE A 293 -4.48 -0.62 31.29
CA PHE A 293 -4.37 0.78 31.71
C PHE A 293 -5.73 1.48 31.66
N LEU A 294 -6.50 1.29 30.59
CA LEU A 294 -7.81 1.88 30.44
C LEU A 294 -8.78 1.34 31.48
N ASP A 295 -8.76 0.03 31.76
CA ASP A 295 -9.55 -0.60 32.82
C ASP A 295 -9.28 0.02 34.19
N PHE A 296 -8.01 0.28 34.49
CA PHE A 296 -7.63 0.95 35.73
C PHE A 296 -8.11 2.41 35.77
N MET A 297 -7.84 3.18 34.72
CA MET A 297 -8.23 4.60 34.66
C MET A 297 -9.75 4.79 34.73
N THR A 298 -10.49 3.92 34.04
CA THR A 298 -11.96 3.98 34.04
C THR A 298 -12.53 3.60 35.39
N ARG A 299 -12.00 2.58 36.06
CA ARG A 299 -12.43 2.18 37.40
C ARG A 299 -12.18 3.26 38.46
N GLU A 300 -11.00 3.88 38.46
CA GLU A 300 -10.68 4.96 39.40
C GLU A 300 -11.48 6.25 39.11
N SER A 301 -11.78 6.54 37.83
CA SER A 301 -12.62 7.68 37.47
C SER A 301 -14.11 7.49 37.85
N THR A 302 -14.57 6.25 37.99
CA THR A 302 -15.91 5.94 38.52
C THR A 302 -15.95 5.90 40.05
N ASP A 303 -14.83 5.55 40.71
CA ASP A 303 -14.71 5.46 42.17
C ASP A 303 -14.47 6.82 42.85
N THR A 304 -14.40 7.92 42.09
CA THR A 304 -14.15 9.25 42.67
C THR A 304 -15.39 9.87 43.34
N ASP A 305 -16.61 9.41 43.02
CA ASP A 305 -17.84 9.82 43.72
C ASP A 305 -18.09 8.95 44.97
N THR A 306 -17.20 9.00 45.95
CA THR A 306 -17.45 8.31 47.23
C THR A 306 -18.59 8.98 48.00
N ALA A 307 -19.38 8.18 48.73
CA ALA A 307 -20.44 8.67 49.61
C ALA A 307 -19.96 9.80 50.53
N GLU A 308 -18.70 9.74 51.01
CA GLU A 308 -18.09 10.75 51.88
C GLU A 308 -17.93 12.12 51.20
N GLN A 309 -17.52 12.17 49.93
CA GLN A 309 -17.36 13.45 49.21
C GLN A 309 -18.71 14.11 48.93
N VAL A 310 -19.74 13.31 48.63
CA VAL A 310 -21.10 13.81 48.46
C VAL A 310 -21.68 14.28 49.80
N ILE A 311 -21.42 13.55 50.89
CA ILE A 311 -21.76 13.96 52.25
C ILE A 311 -21.11 15.29 52.62
N ASP A 312 -19.84 15.48 52.28
CA ASP A 312 -19.12 16.72 52.59
C ASP A 312 -19.60 17.89 51.72
N SER A 313 -19.96 17.65 50.46
CA SER A 313 -20.60 18.66 49.60
C SER A 313 -21.95 19.11 50.18
N PHE A 314 -22.79 18.18 50.63
CA PHE A 314 -24.04 18.51 51.33
C PHE A 314 -23.81 19.17 52.69
N ARG A 315 -22.74 18.83 53.42
CA ARG A 315 -22.38 19.49 54.67
C ARG A 315 -22.03 20.97 54.45
N ILE A 316 -21.30 21.28 53.39
CA ILE A 316 -20.97 22.66 53.02
C ILE A 316 -22.24 23.44 52.66
N LEU A 317 -23.11 22.84 51.83
CA LEU A 317 -24.41 23.42 51.46
C LEU A 317 -25.32 23.68 52.69
N ALA A 318 -25.27 22.78 53.68
CA ALA A 318 -26.00 22.90 54.93
C ALA A 318 -25.37 23.86 55.95
N GLY A 319 -24.22 24.47 55.65
CA GLY A 319 -23.49 25.35 56.57
C GLY A 319 -23.02 24.62 57.84
N ASP A 320 -22.38 23.46 57.66
CA ASP A 320 -21.86 22.57 58.70
C ASP A 320 -22.91 21.97 59.66
N LYS A 321 -24.19 22.11 59.34
CA LYS A 321 -25.27 21.43 60.07
C LYS A 321 -25.35 19.95 59.66
N PRO A 322 -25.69 19.04 60.59
CA PRO A 322 -25.84 17.62 60.29
C PRO A 322 -27.14 17.28 59.54
N TYR A 323 -27.91 18.29 59.13
CA TYR A 323 -29.15 18.20 58.36
C TYR A 323 -29.21 19.36 57.36
N ILE A 324 -30.00 19.19 56.28
CA ILE A 324 -30.25 20.25 55.28
C ILE A 324 -31.76 20.53 55.17
N LEU A 325 -32.15 21.76 54.91
CA LEU A 325 -33.56 22.14 54.71
C LEU A 325 -33.94 22.15 53.22
N ALA A 326 -35.22 21.90 52.93
CA ALA A 326 -35.74 21.93 51.56
C ALA A 326 -35.51 23.29 50.86
N ASP A 327 -35.60 24.40 51.59
CA ASP A 327 -35.35 25.74 51.03
C ASP A 327 -33.86 25.98 50.74
N GLU A 328 -32.95 25.34 51.48
CA GLU A 328 -31.51 25.41 51.23
C GLU A 328 -31.17 24.63 49.94
N LEU A 329 -31.74 23.44 49.77
CA LEU A 329 -31.60 22.66 48.52
C LEU A 329 -32.15 23.43 47.31
N ARG A 330 -33.33 24.04 47.42
CA ARG A 330 -33.93 24.83 46.32
C ARG A 330 -33.18 26.12 45.98
N ARG A 331 -32.40 26.66 46.92
CA ARG A 331 -31.62 27.87 46.71
C ARG A 331 -30.29 27.59 46.03
N GLU A 332 -29.65 26.47 46.37
CA GLU A 332 -28.30 26.15 45.93
C GLU A 332 -28.25 25.16 44.75
N LEU A 333 -29.28 24.34 44.54
CA LEU A 333 -29.34 23.36 43.46
C LEU A 333 -30.38 23.73 42.37
N PRO A 334 -30.18 23.25 41.13
CA PRO A 334 -31.20 23.34 40.08
C PRO A 334 -32.56 22.77 40.52
N PRO A 335 -33.70 23.30 40.04
CA PRO A 335 -35.03 22.97 40.55
C PRO A 335 -35.38 21.47 40.48
N ASP A 336 -34.93 20.79 39.44
CA ASP A 336 -35.09 19.36 39.20
C ASP A 336 -34.29 18.51 40.20
N GLN A 337 -33.04 18.90 40.47
CA GLN A 337 -32.19 18.21 41.46
C GLN A 337 -32.64 18.46 42.90
N ALA A 338 -33.04 19.69 43.22
CA ALA A 338 -33.54 20.05 44.54
C ALA A 338 -34.79 19.23 44.89
N GLU A 339 -35.76 19.13 43.97
CA GLU A 339 -36.99 18.39 44.20
C GLU A 339 -36.74 16.88 44.28
N TYR A 340 -35.80 16.34 43.49
CA TYR A 340 -35.35 14.96 43.60
C TYR A 340 -34.76 14.64 44.98
N CYS A 341 -33.86 15.48 45.49
CA CYS A 341 -33.28 15.34 46.83
C CYS A 341 -34.36 15.42 47.92
N ILE A 342 -35.29 16.36 47.84
CA ILE A 342 -36.37 16.51 48.83
C ILE A 342 -37.28 15.28 48.88
N GLN A 343 -37.57 14.66 47.74
CA GLN A 343 -38.43 13.46 47.69
C GLN A 343 -37.73 12.20 48.18
N ARG A 344 -36.41 12.10 47.99
CA ARG A 344 -35.64 10.88 48.29
C ARG A 344 -34.93 10.91 49.64
N MET A 345 -34.64 12.09 50.19
CA MET A 345 -33.97 12.20 51.49
C MET A 345 -34.93 11.86 52.63
N PRO A 346 -34.54 10.95 53.55
CA PRO A 346 -35.34 10.69 54.73
C PRO A 346 -35.30 11.89 55.69
N PRO A 347 -36.34 12.08 56.51
CA PRO A 347 -36.34 13.14 57.52
C PRO A 347 -35.29 12.88 58.60
N TYR A 348 -34.58 13.93 59.02
CA TYR A 348 -33.54 13.86 60.03
C TYR A 348 -34.13 13.61 61.43
N LYS A 349 -33.62 12.57 62.12
CA LYS A 349 -34.10 12.14 63.45
C LYS A 349 -33.12 12.41 64.60
N GLY A 350 -32.07 13.19 64.36
CA GLY A 350 -31.04 13.49 65.35
C GLY A 350 -31.40 14.61 66.34
N PRO A 351 -30.55 14.88 67.34
CA PRO A 351 -30.71 16.01 68.24
C PRO A 351 -30.67 17.34 67.46
N ASN A 352 -31.56 18.28 67.81
CA ASN A 352 -31.82 19.54 67.09
C ASN A 352 -32.56 19.42 65.73
N ALA A 353 -33.33 18.34 65.51
CA ALA A 353 -34.19 18.21 64.35
C ALA A 353 -35.21 19.37 64.28
N GLN A 354 -35.12 20.17 63.21
CA GLN A 354 -36.12 21.19 62.88
C GLN A 354 -37.24 20.58 62.00
N PRO A 355 -38.46 21.16 62.03
CA PRO A 355 -39.53 20.74 61.12
C PRO A 355 -39.07 20.86 59.66
N GLY A 356 -39.09 19.76 58.91
CA GLY A 356 -38.64 19.71 57.52
C GLY A 356 -37.14 19.49 57.30
N ALA A 357 -36.38 19.14 58.35
CA ALA A 357 -34.97 18.77 58.23
C ALA A 357 -34.79 17.43 57.51
N LEU A 358 -33.91 17.38 56.52
CA LEU A 358 -33.59 16.22 55.71
C LEU A 358 -32.19 15.68 56.05
N ASP A 359 -32.07 14.36 56.03
CA ASP A 359 -30.82 13.65 56.34
C ASP A 359 -30.08 13.29 55.05
N TYR A 360 -29.14 14.16 54.67
CA TYR A 360 -28.29 13.96 53.52
C TYR A 360 -27.26 12.84 53.74
N ARG A 361 -26.91 12.48 54.99
CA ARG A 361 -25.96 11.38 55.25
C ARG A 361 -26.59 10.04 54.92
N SER A 362 -27.78 9.79 55.47
CA SER A 362 -28.53 8.56 55.16
C SER A 362 -28.87 8.47 53.67
N PHE A 363 -29.14 9.59 53.00
CA PHE A 363 -29.36 9.63 51.55
C PHE A 363 -28.10 9.29 50.76
N SER A 364 -26.96 9.93 51.03
CA SER A 364 -25.71 9.63 50.32
C SER A 364 -25.21 8.22 50.59
N THR A 365 -25.32 7.72 51.83
CA THR A 365 -25.00 6.32 52.14
C THR A 365 -25.96 5.35 51.48
N ALA A 366 -27.24 5.68 51.28
CA ALA A 366 -28.15 4.82 50.54
C ALA A 366 -27.91 4.88 49.02
N LEU A 367 -27.50 6.03 48.49
CA LEU A 367 -27.24 6.23 47.07
C LEU A 367 -25.95 5.53 46.60
N TYR A 368 -24.94 5.49 47.47
CA TYR A 368 -23.61 4.94 47.16
C TYR A 368 -23.25 3.66 47.94
N GLY A 369 -23.98 3.33 49.01
CA GLY A 369 -23.69 2.19 49.90
C GLY A 369 -24.45 0.90 49.58
N GLU A 370 -25.20 0.83 48.48
CA GLU A 370 -25.69 -0.46 47.94
C GLU A 370 -24.68 -1.15 47.01
N SER A 371 -23.49 -0.57 46.79
CA SER A 371 -22.48 -1.10 45.86
C SER A 371 -21.47 -2.08 46.47
N ASP A 372 -21.70 -2.60 47.68
CA ASP A 372 -20.86 -3.61 48.33
C ASP A 372 -21.70 -4.78 48.92
N LEU A 373 -22.46 -5.46 48.07
CA LEU A 373 -23.05 -6.77 48.37
C LEU A 373 -23.10 -7.70 47.16
#